data_AF-A0AAN5CDD0-F1
#
_entry.id   AF-A0AAN5CDD0-F1
#
_cell.length_a   1.000
_cell.length_b   1.000
_cell.length_c   1.000
_cell.angle_alpha   90.00
_cell.angle_beta   90.00
_cell.angle_gamma   90.00
#
_symmetry.space_group_name_H-M   'P 1'
#
loop_
_entity.id
_entity.type
_entity.pdbx_description
1 polymer ?
#
loop_
_entity_poly.entity_id
_entity_poly.type
_entity_poly.pdbx_seq_one_letter_code
_entity_poly.pdbx_strand_id
1 'polypeptide(L)'
;QVMHARELSRRLRANGNTTVTVNALHPGVIASELWRNFGVGFRIAQLLIGFMLKSEKDGAQTSLYLALSKEVKGVSGCYFMDCKTKSAAPNALDDLACKQLYDYSIKAVGLDTANNNN
;
A
#
# COMPACT_ATOMS: atom_id res chain seq x y z
N GLN A 1 -3.14 -4.21 1.66
CA GLN A 1 -1.93 -3.46 1.26
C GLN A 1 -1.01 -3.20 2.47
N VAL A 2 -1.40 -2.38 3.45
CA VAL A 2 -0.48 -1.92 4.53
C VAL A 2 0.10 -3.05 5.39
N MET A 3 -0.75 -3.94 5.92
CA MET A 3 -0.31 -5.08 6.75
C MET A 3 0.68 -6.00 6.01
N HIS A 4 0.41 -6.27 4.73
CA HIS A 4 1.29 -7.08 3.88
C HIS A 4 2.66 -6.42 3.69
N ALA A 5 2.70 -5.12 3.38
CA ALA A 5 3.96 -4.38 3.21
C ALA A 5 4.79 -4.38 4.51
N ARG A 6 4.14 -4.20 5.65
CA ARG A 6 4.79 -4.23 6.97
C ARG A 6 5.42 -5.60 7.26
N GLU A 7 4.67 -6.68 7.11
CA GLU A 7 5.17 -8.02 7.40
C GLU A 7 6.25 -8.47 6.40
N LEU A 8 6.08 -8.20 5.10
CA LEU A 8 7.09 -8.52 4.10
C LEU A 8 8.39 -7.76 4.35
N SER A 9 8.31 -6.47 4.68
CA SER A 9 9.47 -5.69 5.11
C SER A 9 10.17 -6.35 6.30
N ARG A 10 9.42 -6.72 7.35
CA ARG A 10 9.97 -7.36 8.56
C ARG A 10 10.71 -8.66 8.24
N ARG A 11 10.15 -9.52 7.37
CA ARG A 11 10.79 -10.78 6.94
C ARG A 11 12.07 -10.55 6.12
N LEU A 12 12.04 -9.61 5.17
CA LEU A 12 13.22 -9.27 4.38
C LEU A 12 14.37 -8.78 5.28
N ARG A 13 14.06 -7.90 6.24
CA ARG A 13 15.04 -7.41 7.21
C ARG A 13 15.57 -8.51 8.13
N ALA A 14 14.69 -9.39 8.62
CA ALA A 14 15.08 -10.54 9.45
C ALA A 14 16.05 -11.49 8.71
N ASN A 15 15.92 -11.61 7.38
CA ASN A 15 16.81 -12.39 6.53
C ASN A 15 18.05 -11.60 6.05
N GLY A 16 18.31 -10.43 6.61
CA GLY A 16 19.47 -9.58 6.25
C GLY A 16 19.32 -8.82 4.93
N ASN A 17 18.21 -8.95 4.21
CA ASN A 17 17.97 -8.20 2.98
C ASN A 17 17.59 -6.75 3.32
N THR A 18 18.56 -5.85 3.21
CA THR A 18 18.41 -4.41 3.41
C THR A 18 18.25 -3.61 2.12
N THR A 19 18.49 -4.25 0.96
CA THR A 19 18.52 -3.59 -0.36
C THR A 19 17.13 -3.42 -0.96
N VAL A 20 16.20 -4.33 -0.69
CA VAL A 20 14.80 -4.23 -1.14
C VAL A 20 13.99 -3.44 -0.11
N THR A 21 13.17 -2.50 -0.54
CA THR A 21 12.21 -1.79 0.31
C THR A 21 10.78 -2.12 -0.09
N VAL A 22 9.88 -2.20 0.90
CA VAL A 22 8.47 -2.50 0.68
C VAL A 22 7.63 -1.52 1.49
N ASN A 23 6.91 -0.64 0.83
CA ASN A 23 6.01 0.34 1.47
C ASN A 23 4.61 0.24 0.89
N ALA A 24 3.62 0.70 1.64
CA ALA A 24 2.26 0.88 1.14
C ALA A 24 1.97 2.37 0.95
N LEU A 25 1.05 2.70 0.05
CA LEU A 25 0.63 4.08 -0.17
C LEU A 25 -0.86 4.19 -0.43
N HIS A 26 -1.40 5.38 -0.18
CA HIS A 26 -2.70 5.83 -0.66
C HIS A 26 -2.50 6.94 -1.68
N PRO A 27 -3.05 6.79 -2.91
CA PRO A 27 -2.78 7.72 -3.99
C PRO A 27 -3.62 9.02 -3.87
N GLY A 28 -4.49 9.09 -2.87
CA GLY A 28 -5.44 10.19 -2.66
C GLY A 28 -6.81 9.83 -3.22
N VAL A 29 -7.77 10.76 -3.07
CA VAL A 29 -9.09 10.59 -3.66
C VAL A 29 -9.03 11.16 -5.08
N ILE A 30 -8.89 10.27 -6.06
CA ILE A 30 -8.68 10.62 -7.47
C ILE A 30 -10.00 10.57 -8.20
N ALA A 31 -10.22 11.53 -9.11
CA ALA A 31 -11.29 11.48 -10.09
C ALA A 31 -10.98 10.40 -11.15
N SER A 32 -11.13 9.13 -10.78
CA SER A 32 -10.91 7.99 -11.67
C SER A 32 -12.19 7.20 -11.93
N GLU A 33 -12.12 6.33 -12.93
CA GLU A 33 -13.19 5.43 -13.35
C GLU A 33 -13.55 4.33 -12.33
N LEU A 34 -12.88 4.28 -11.17
CA LEU A 34 -13.15 3.30 -10.11
C LEU A 34 -14.63 3.31 -9.67
N TRP A 35 -15.28 4.45 -9.80
CA TRP A 35 -16.64 4.67 -9.35
C TRP A 35 -17.70 4.58 -10.45
N ARG A 36 -17.33 4.16 -11.66
CA ARG A 36 -18.21 4.17 -12.85
C ARG A 36 -19.53 3.41 -12.64
N ASN A 37 -19.54 2.43 -11.74
CA ASN A 37 -20.69 1.58 -11.42
C ASN A 37 -21.45 1.99 -10.14
N PHE A 38 -21.09 3.10 -9.48
CA PHE A 38 -21.75 3.54 -8.23
C PHE A 38 -23.10 4.28 -8.47
N GLY A 39 -23.64 4.20 -9.68
CA GLY A 39 -24.93 4.77 -10.05
C GLY A 39 -24.89 6.27 -10.35
N VAL A 40 -26.01 6.80 -10.87
CA VAL A 40 -26.12 8.20 -11.33
C VAL A 40 -25.94 9.21 -10.19
N GLY A 41 -26.41 8.89 -8.98
CA GLY A 41 -26.24 9.76 -7.81
C GLY A 41 -24.78 10.03 -7.46
N PHE A 42 -23.90 9.01 -7.57
CA PHE A 42 -22.47 9.19 -7.35
C PHE A 42 -21.82 10.05 -8.43
N ARG A 43 -22.25 9.93 -9.70
CA ARG A 43 -21.76 10.78 -10.78
C ARG A 43 -22.14 12.25 -10.60
N ILE A 44 -23.36 12.52 -10.12
CA ILE A 44 -23.79 13.88 -9.77
C ILE A 44 -22.94 14.40 -8.61
N ALA A 45 -22.71 13.58 -7.57
CA ALA A 45 -21.82 13.96 -6.48
C ALA A 45 -20.40 14.28 -6.98
N GLN A 46 -19.81 13.46 -7.84
CA GLN A 46 -18.49 13.72 -8.45
C GLN A 46 -18.44 15.03 -9.23
N LEU A 47 -19.52 15.43 -9.91
CA LEU A 47 -19.58 16.73 -10.57
C LEU A 47 -19.60 17.88 -9.56
N LEU A 48 -20.25 17.70 -8.41
CA LEU A 48 -20.33 18.71 -7.35
C LEU A 48 -19.04 18.83 -6.53
N ILE A 49 -18.35 17.72 -6.26
CA ILE A 49 -17.09 17.68 -5.48
C ILE A 49 -15.83 17.55 -6.35
N GLY A 50 -15.96 17.66 -7.68
CA GLY A 50 -14.89 17.36 -8.64
C GLY A 50 -13.64 18.21 -8.45
N PHE A 51 -13.79 19.45 -7.99
CA PHE A 51 -12.67 20.34 -7.65
C PHE A 51 -11.86 19.89 -6.42
N MET A 52 -12.44 19.04 -5.55
CA MET A 52 -11.76 18.44 -4.40
C MET A 52 -11.05 17.12 -4.74
N LEU A 53 -11.29 16.57 -5.94
CA LEU A 53 -10.68 15.33 -6.38
C LEU A 53 -9.31 15.61 -7.03
N LYS A 54 -8.34 14.75 -6.73
CA LYS A 54 -7.01 14.79 -7.33
C LYS A 54 -7.07 14.32 -8.78
N SER A 55 -6.17 14.86 -9.62
CA SER A 55 -5.97 14.35 -10.97
C SER A 55 -5.24 12.99 -10.94
N GLU A 56 -5.27 12.25 -12.05
CA GLU A 56 -4.48 11.01 -12.19
C GLU A 56 -2.98 11.25 -12.01
N LYS A 57 -2.49 12.40 -12.50
CA LYS A 57 -1.09 12.81 -12.34
C LYS A 57 -0.74 13.02 -10.88
N ASP A 58 -1.61 13.69 -10.14
CA ASP A 58 -1.43 13.88 -8.69
C ASP A 58 -1.47 12.53 -7.95
N GLY A 59 -2.35 11.62 -8.40
CA GLY A 59 -2.47 10.27 -7.89
C GLY A 59 -1.20 9.43 -8.00
N ALA A 60 -0.47 9.60 -9.11
CA ALA A 60 0.77 8.87 -9.37
C ALA A 60 1.96 9.37 -8.54
N GLN A 61 1.90 10.59 -8.00
CA GLN A 61 3.05 11.24 -7.36
C GLN A 61 3.64 10.42 -6.22
N THR A 62 2.81 9.85 -5.33
CA THR A 62 3.32 9.10 -4.18
C THR A 62 3.99 7.79 -4.61
N SER A 63 3.49 7.14 -5.67
CA SER A 63 4.13 5.95 -6.25
C SER A 63 5.49 6.29 -6.85
N LEU A 64 5.57 7.37 -7.64
CA LEU A 64 6.82 7.85 -8.23
C LEU A 64 7.83 8.27 -7.17
N TYR A 65 7.37 8.98 -6.12
CA TYR A 65 8.19 9.37 -4.99
C TYR A 65 8.84 8.15 -4.32
N LEU A 66 8.05 7.10 -4.04
CA LEU A 66 8.57 5.88 -3.42
C LEU A 66 9.51 5.08 -4.32
N ALA A 67 9.32 5.12 -5.63
CA ALA A 67 10.16 4.40 -6.57
C ALA A 67 11.48 5.12 -6.89
N LEU A 68 11.49 6.46 -6.90
CA LEU A 68 12.56 7.25 -7.50
C LEU A 68 13.28 8.19 -6.53
N SER A 69 12.66 8.58 -5.40
CA SER A 69 13.25 9.56 -4.51
C SER A 69 14.36 8.97 -3.65
N LYS A 70 15.50 9.68 -3.57
CA LYS A 70 16.60 9.33 -2.66
C LYS A 70 16.24 9.56 -1.19
N GLU A 71 15.25 10.40 -0.89
CA GLU A 71 14.84 10.74 0.47
C GLU A 71 14.27 9.55 1.25
N VAL A 72 13.67 8.59 0.54
CA VAL A 72 13.09 7.37 1.12
C VAL A 72 13.98 6.15 0.94
N LYS A 73 15.25 6.35 0.57
CA LYS A 73 16.20 5.25 0.41
C LYS A 73 16.31 4.46 1.72
N GLY A 74 16.08 3.15 1.66
CA GLY A 74 16.13 2.25 2.81
C GLY A 74 14.88 2.24 3.68
N VAL A 75 13.97 3.22 3.52
CA VAL A 75 12.69 3.27 4.25
C VAL A 75 11.80 2.12 3.77
N SER A 76 11.32 1.31 4.71
CA SER A 76 10.55 0.09 4.42
C SER A 76 9.58 -0.21 5.55
N GLY A 77 8.45 -0.83 5.23
CA GLY A 77 7.37 -1.17 6.15
C GLY A 77 6.46 0.00 6.53
N CYS A 78 6.56 1.13 5.83
CA CYS A 78 5.82 2.35 6.12
C CYS A 78 4.59 2.52 5.22
N TYR A 79 3.67 3.38 5.66
CA TYR A 79 2.51 3.80 4.90
C TYR A 79 2.66 5.28 4.51
N PHE A 80 2.39 5.58 3.24
CA PHE A 80 2.55 6.92 2.66
C PHE A 80 1.24 7.47 2.11
N MET A 81 1.09 8.78 2.22
CA MET A 81 0.07 9.55 1.52
C MET A 81 0.65 10.94 1.26
N ASP A 82 0.45 11.44 0.04
CA ASP A 82 0.91 12.77 -0.38
C ASP A 82 2.42 12.93 -0.19
N CYS A 83 3.18 11.92 -0.64
CA CYS A 83 4.64 11.83 -0.54
C CYS A 83 5.19 11.96 0.91
N LYS A 84 4.36 11.67 1.92
CA LYS A 84 4.75 11.74 3.34
C LYS A 84 4.33 10.48 4.07
N THR A 85 5.15 10.07 5.05
CA THR A 85 4.78 8.99 5.96
C THR A 85 3.54 9.37 6.76
N LYS A 86 2.60 8.45 6.89
CA LYS A 86 1.39 8.59 7.71
C LYS A 86 1.26 7.41 8.66
N SER A 87 0.55 7.63 9.77
CA SER A 87 0.16 6.52 10.64
C SER A 87 -0.83 5.61 9.91
N ALA A 88 -0.63 4.31 10.06
CA ALA A 88 -1.57 3.32 9.56
C ALA A 88 -2.72 3.12 10.57
N ALA A 89 -3.76 2.42 10.14
CA ALA A 89 -4.82 1.98 11.04
C ALA A 89 -4.25 1.07 12.16
N PRO A 90 -4.87 1.02 13.37
CA PRO A 90 -4.32 0.28 14.51
C PRO A 90 -3.98 -1.19 14.23
N ASN A 91 -4.84 -1.90 13.51
CA ASN A 91 -4.61 -3.29 13.10
C ASN A 91 -3.39 -3.47 12.18
N ALA A 92 -3.00 -2.43 11.44
CA ALA A 92 -1.83 -2.43 10.59
C ALA A 92 -0.53 -2.02 11.32
N LEU A 93 -0.63 -1.66 12.61
CA LEU A 93 0.49 -1.46 13.52
C LEU A 93 0.72 -2.66 14.46
N ASP A 94 -0.24 -3.58 14.52
CA ASP A 94 -0.13 -4.85 15.25
C ASP A 94 0.66 -5.88 14.41
N ASP A 95 1.88 -6.19 14.84
CA ASP A 95 2.77 -7.12 14.15
C ASP A 95 2.23 -8.56 14.13
N LEU A 96 1.48 -8.97 15.16
CA LEU A 96 0.87 -10.30 15.21
C LEU A 96 -0.26 -10.40 14.17
N ALA A 97 -1.13 -9.40 14.10
CA ALA A 97 -2.19 -9.34 13.10
C ALA A 97 -1.62 -9.31 11.68
N CYS A 98 -0.54 -8.53 11.45
CA CYS A 98 0.14 -8.49 10.16
C CYS A 98 0.72 -9.85 9.76
N LYS A 99 1.37 -10.55 10.71
CA LYS A 99 1.90 -11.90 10.50
C LYS A 99 0.79 -12.90 10.17
N GLN A 100 -0.30 -12.90 10.94
CA GLN A 100 -1.43 -13.81 10.71
C GLN A 100 -2.06 -13.60 9.34
N LEU A 101 -2.28 -12.34 8.95
CA LEU A 101 -2.79 -12.00 7.62
C LEU A 101 -1.86 -12.51 6.52
N TYR A 102 -0.55 -12.27 6.65
CA TYR A 102 0.43 -12.71 5.65
C TYR A 102 0.48 -14.24 5.53
N ASP A 103 0.58 -14.95 6.65
CA ASP A 103 0.63 -16.42 6.67
C ASP A 103 -0.63 -17.04 6.08
N TYR A 104 -1.81 -16.49 6.41
CA TYR A 104 -3.05 -16.89 5.78
C TYR A 104 -3.03 -16.63 4.27
N SER A 105 -2.61 -15.43 3.84
CA SER A 105 -2.57 -15.07 2.41
C SER A 105 -1.65 -16.01 1.62
N ILE A 106 -0.47 -16.36 2.14
CA ILE A 106 0.46 -17.30 1.49
C ILE A 106 -0.19 -18.67 1.28
N LYS A 107 -0.88 -19.20 2.30
CA LYS A 107 -1.63 -20.47 2.19
C LYS A 107 -2.79 -20.37 1.21
N ALA A 108 -3.55 -19.28 1.26
CA ALA A 108 -4.71 -19.07 0.41
C ALA A 108 -4.36 -19.03 -1.09
N VAL A 109 -3.13 -18.62 -1.42
CA VAL A 109 -2.62 -18.62 -2.80
C VAL A 109 -1.68 -19.82 -3.10
N GLY A 110 -1.56 -20.79 -2.19
CA GLY A 110 -0.80 -22.03 -2.38
C GLY A 110 0.72 -21.88 -2.42
N LEU A 111 1.27 -20.79 -1.85
CA LEU A 111 2.71 -20.51 -1.85
C LEU A 111 3.45 -21.02 -0.60
N ASP A 112 2.77 -21.73 0.30
CA ASP A 112 3.35 -22.33 1.49
C ASP A 112 4.22 -23.58 1.20
N THR A 113 4.07 -24.18 0.02
CA THR A 113 4.77 -25.41 -0.38
C THR A 113 6.19 -25.18 -0.93
N ALA A 114 6.56 -23.95 -1.29
CA ALA A 114 7.87 -23.63 -1.86
C ALA A 114 9.04 -23.68 -0.84
N ASN A 115 8.76 -23.77 0.45
CA ASN A 115 9.77 -23.75 1.53
C ASN A 115 10.11 -25.14 2.11
N ASN A 116 9.53 -26.23 1.60
CA ASN A 116 9.74 -27.59 2.14
C ASN A 116 10.72 -28.45 1.32
N ASN A 117 11.42 -27.89 0.33
CA ASN A 117 12.36 -28.60 -0.53
C ASN A 117 13.81 -28.08 -0.42
N ASN A 118 14.33 -27.91 0.81
CA ASN A 118 15.77 -27.78 1.05
C ASN A 118 16.17 -28.28 2.43
#